data_AF-A0A7Z9XCY4-F1
#
_entry.id   AF-A0A7Z9XCY4-F1
#
_cell.length_a   1.000
_cell.length_b   1.000
_cell.length_c   1.000
_cell.angle_alpha   90.00
_cell.angle_beta   90.00
_cell.angle_gamma   90.00
#
_symmetry.space_group_name_H-M   'P 1'
#
loop_
_entity.id
_entity.type
_entity.pdbx_description
1 polymer ?
#
loop_
_entity_poly.entity_id
_entity_poly.type
_entity_poly.pdbx_seq_one_letter_code
_entity_poly.pdbx_strand_id
1 'polypeptide(L)'
;MPSSHVNNWRLGSLMKCPYCDADLPSRECPECHERIPLEGRFCAHCGAEVPQRDAAESDEEGIDFTKRILCSDGTCIGVINEDGLCSECGKPYSGKAE
;
A
#
# COMPACT_ATOMS: atom_id res chain seq x y z
N MET A 1 13.33 -33.17 32.25
CA MET A 1 12.16 -33.03 31.33
C MET A 1 12.06 -31.56 30.96
N PRO A 2 12.30 -31.17 29.70
CA PRO A 2 12.20 -29.78 29.28
C PRO A 2 10.79 -29.52 28.76
N SER A 3 9.99 -28.74 29.49
CA SER A 3 8.67 -28.34 28.99
C SER A 3 8.50 -26.84 29.12
N SER A 4 8.74 -26.20 27.98
CA SER A 4 7.98 -25.05 27.48
C SER A 4 8.28 -23.70 28.13
N HIS A 5 9.40 -23.15 27.71
CA HIS A 5 9.57 -21.71 27.57
C HIS A 5 8.58 -21.23 26.50
N VAL A 6 7.34 -20.90 26.89
CA VAL A 6 6.47 -20.08 26.03
C VAL A 6 6.85 -18.62 26.33
N ASN A 7 7.75 -18.10 25.50
CA ASN A 7 8.05 -16.69 25.48
C ASN A 7 6.75 -15.93 25.19
N ASN A 8 6.26 -15.23 26.21
CA ASN A 8 5.08 -14.39 26.18
C ASN A 8 5.39 -13.07 25.44
N TRP A 9 5.76 -13.19 24.17
CA TRP A 9 5.75 -12.07 23.24
C TRP A 9 4.34 -12.00 22.70
N ARG A 10 3.55 -11.06 23.26
CA ARG A 10 2.25 -10.61 22.77
C ARG A 10 2.31 -10.47 21.25
N LEU A 11 1.89 -11.55 20.58
CA LEU A 11 1.76 -11.66 19.15
C LEU A 11 0.84 -10.53 18.71
N GLY A 12 1.40 -9.59 17.95
CA GLY A 12 0.63 -8.53 17.32
C GLY A 12 -0.58 -9.14 16.63
N SER A 13 -1.68 -8.39 16.57
CA SER A 13 -2.89 -8.81 15.87
C SER A 13 -2.51 -9.11 14.41
N LEU A 14 -2.32 -10.38 14.04
CA LEU A 14 -2.01 -10.86 12.69
C LEU A 14 -3.22 -11.64 12.16
N MET A 15 -3.66 -11.41 10.92
CA MET A 15 -4.69 -12.22 10.26
C MET A 15 -4.08 -13.05 9.13
N LYS A 16 -4.58 -14.27 8.89
CA LYS A 16 -4.05 -15.14 7.83
C LYS A 16 -4.66 -14.86 6.48
N CYS A 17 -3.83 -14.81 5.45
CA CYS A 17 -4.27 -14.80 4.06
C CYS A 17 -4.86 -16.18 3.67
N PRO A 18 -6.09 -16.27 3.15
CA PRO A 18 -6.71 -17.54 2.78
C PRO A 18 -6.11 -18.18 1.50
N TYR A 19 -5.22 -17.48 0.80
CA TYR A 19 -4.63 -17.95 -0.45
C TYR A 19 -3.21 -18.49 -0.30
N CYS A 20 -2.45 -17.97 0.67
CA CYS A 20 -1.03 -18.31 0.84
C CYS A 20 -0.60 -18.52 2.30
N ASP A 21 -1.54 -18.44 3.25
CA ASP A 21 -1.30 -18.60 4.70
C ASP A 21 -0.33 -17.62 5.35
N ALA A 22 0.18 -16.64 4.59
CA ALA A 22 1.02 -15.58 5.10
C ALA A 22 0.28 -14.73 6.15
N ASP A 23 1.02 -14.28 7.16
CA ASP A 23 0.49 -13.39 8.18
C ASP A 23 0.44 -11.94 7.68
N LEU A 24 -0.74 -11.33 7.78
CA LEU A 24 -1.00 -9.94 7.45
C LEU A 24 -1.19 -9.13 8.74
N PRO A 25 -0.68 -7.89 8.80
CA PRO A 25 -0.92 -7.03 9.95
C PRO A 25 -2.42 -6.71 10.07
N SER A 26 -2.94 -6.82 11.29
CA SER A 26 -4.35 -6.56 11.60
C SER A 26 -4.48 -5.75 12.89
N ARG A 27 -5.70 -5.30 13.17
CA ARG A 27 -6.10 -4.65 14.42
C ARG A 27 -7.52 -5.07 14.76
N GLU A 28 -7.93 -4.86 16.00
CA GLU A 28 -9.32 -5.04 16.42
C GLU A 28 -10.10 -3.76 16.17
N CYS A 29 -11.30 -3.87 15.62
CA CYS A 29 -12.19 -2.73 15.45
C CYS A 29 -12.61 -2.21 16.84
N PRO A 30 -12.50 -0.90 17.13
CA PRO A 30 -12.89 -0.35 18.44
C PRO A 30 -14.40 -0.44 18.72
N GLU A 31 -15.23 -0.58 17.69
CA GLU A 31 -16.70 -0.60 17.83
C GLU A 31 -17.26 -2.03 17.94
N CYS A 32 -16.86 -2.92 17.03
CA CYS A 32 -17.42 -4.29 16.98
C CYS A 32 -16.42 -5.39 17.39
N HIS A 33 -15.17 -5.03 17.68
CA HIS A 33 -14.09 -5.94 18.06
C HIS A 33 -13.71 -7.01 17.02
N GLU A 34 -14.27 -6.95 15.81
CA GLU A 34 -13.85 -7.83 14.72
C GLU A 34 -12.42 -7.49 14.27
N ARG A 35 -11.68 -8.52 13.85
CA ARG A 35 -10.32 -8.37 13.32
C ARG A 35 -10.38 -7.81 11.90
N ILE A 36 -9.70 -6.69 11.69
CA ILE A 36 -9.66 -5.98 10.41
C ILE A 36 -8.21 -5.74 9.96
N PRO A 37 -7.96 -5.57 8.64
CA PRO A 37 -6.65 -5.23 8.13
C PRO A 37 -6.08 -3.96 8.77
N LEU A 38 -4.77 -3.94 8.98
CA LEU A 38 -4.11 -2.79 9.58
C LEU A 38 -4.26 -1.52 8.72
N GLU A 39 -4.01 -1.55 7.42
CA GLU A 39 -4.16 -0.34 6.59
C GLU A 39 -5.63 0.08 6.33
N GLY A 40 -6.63 -0.68 6.79
CA GLY A 40 -8.03 -0.36 6.56
C GLY A 40 -8.42 0.98 7.18
N ARG A 41 -9.17 1.82 6.42
CA ARG A 41 -9.80 3.05 6.92
C ARG A 41 -11.16 2.78 7.58
N PHE A 42 -11.84 1.71 7.18
CA PHE A 42 -13.15 1.32 7.70
C PHE A 42 -13.15 -0.15 8.09
N CYS A 43 -13.99 -0.51 9.06
CA CYS A 43 -14.25 -1.90 9.42
C CYS A 43 -15.11 -2.59 8.36
N ALA A 44 -14.63 -3.72 7.83
CA ALA A 44 -15.36 -4.52 6.85
C ALA A 44 -16.61 -5.24 7.41
N HIS A 45 -16.78 -5.27 8.74
CA HIS A 45 -17.89 -5.94 9.40
C HIS A 45 -19.02 -4.98 9.83
N CYS A 46 -18.67 -3.85 10.48
CA CYS A 46 -19.66 -2.89 10.99
C CYS A 46 -19.68 -1.54 10.26
N GLY A 47 -18.70 -1.26 9.39
CA GLY A 47 -18.62 0.01 8.65
C GLY A 47 -18.04 1.19 9.43
N ALA A 48 -17.69 1.03 10.71
CA ALA A 48 -17.09 2.10 11.50
C ALA A 48 -15.75 2.56 10.92
N GLU A 49 -15.51 3.87 10.93
CA GLU A 49 -14.20 4.44 10.67
C GLU A 49 -13.22 3.98 11.75
N VAL A 50 -12.04 3.53 11.32
CA VAL A 50 -10.97 3.13 12.22
C VAL A 50 -9.80 4.09 12.11
N PRO A 51 -9.18 4.47 13.25
CA PRO A 51 -8.10 5.45 13.23
C PRO A 51 -6.94 4.89 12.40
N GLN A 52 -6.57 5.61 11.33
CA GLN A 52 -5.34 5.31 10.61
C GLN A 52 -4.17 5.54 11.56
N ARG A 53 -3.21 4.62 11.57
CA ARG A 53 -1.91 4.89 12.18
C ARG A 53 -1.20 5.73 11.14
N ASP A 54 -0.97 7.00 11.43
CA ASP A 54 -0.20 7.88 10.57
C ASP A 54 1.13 7.19 10.27
N ALA A 55 1.27 6.72 9.03
CA ALA A 55 2.54 6.21 8.56
C ALA A 55 3.55 7.34 8.74
N ALA A 56 4.62 7.05 9.47
CA ALA A 56 5.71 7.97 9.72
C ALA A 56 6.05 8.76 8.46
N GLU A 57 6.17 10.07 8.64
CA GLU A 57 6.75 11.08 7.73
C GLU A 57 7.33 10.48 6.44
N SER A 58 6.60 10.65 5.35
CA SER A 58 7.23 10.59 4.02
C SER A 58 8.16 11.78 3.93
N ASP A 59 9.42 11.51 4.24
CA ASP A 59 10.62 12.15 3.74
C ASP A 59 10.34 13.29 2.75
N GLU A 60 10.71 14.51 3.17
CA GLU A 60 10.54 15.77 2.44
C GLU A 60 11.48 15.87 1.22
N GLU A 61 11.60 14.82 0.43
CA GLU A 61 12.14 14.89 -0.93
C GLU A 61 10.96 15.04 -1.89
N GLY A 62 10.52 16.29 -2.07
CA GLY A 62 9.39 16.68 -2.91
C GLY A 62 9.46 16.04 -4.30
N ILE A 63 8.70 14.96 -4.50
CA ILE A 63 8.49 14.35 -5.80
C ILE A 63 7.74 15.39 -6.64
N ASP A 64 8.44 16.05 -7.57
CA ASP A 64 7.83 16.98 -8.51
C ASP A 64 6.95 16.19 -9.48
N PHE A 65 5.67 16.01 -9.10
CA PHE A 65 4.66 15.29 -9.89
C PHE A 65 4.50 15.87 -11.30
N THR A 66 4.91 17.12 -11.52
CA THR A 66 4.96 17.80 -12.81
C THR A 66 5.86 17.09 -13.82
N LYS A 67 6.87 16.33 -13.37
CA LYS A 67 7.78 15.59 -14.26
C LYS A 67 7.26 14.23 -14.70
N ARG A 68 6.17 13.71 -14.13
CA ARG A 68 5.61 12.39 -14.51
C ARG A 68 4.62 12.55 -15.66
N ILE A 69 5.14 12.48 -16.89
CA ILE A 69 4.35 12.55 -18.12
C ILE A 69 3.96 11.12 -18.54
N LEU A 70 2.66 10.86 -18.74
CA LEU A 70 2.18 9.58 -19.28
C LEU A 70 2.46 9.44 -20.77
N CYS A 71 2.63 8.21 -21.25
CA CYS A 71 2.81 7.91 -22.66
C CYS A 71 1.64 8.44 -23.52
N SER A 72 1.96 9.07 -24.66
CA SER A 72 0.96 9.64 -25.58
C SER A 72 0.08 8.60 -26.29
N ASP A 73 0.43 7.31 -26.21
CA ASP A 73 -0.25 6.21 -26.91
C ASP A 73 -1.64 5.88 -26.33
N GLY A 74 -2.02 6.47 -25.18
CA GLY A 74 -3.33 6.36 -24.53
C GLY A 74 -3.69 4.98 -23.98
N THR A 75 -3.06 3.92 -24.48
CA THR A 75 -3.21 2.52 -24.04
C THR A 75 -2.00 2.05 -23.23
N CYS A 76 -0.84 2.68 -23.44
CA CYS A 76 0.39 2.35 -22.74
C CYS A 76 0.38 2.91 -21.31
N ILE A 77 0.68 2.06 -20.32
CA ILE A 77 0.77 2.43 -18.90
C ILE A 77 2.09 3.12 -18.51
N GLY A 78 3.00 3.30 -19.47
CA GLY A 78 4.34 3.81 -19.24
C GLY A 78 4.42 5.32 -19.04
N VAL A 79 5.53 5.76 -18.47
CA VAL A 79 5.89 7.17 -18.30
C VAL A 79 7.02 7.56 -19.25
N ILE A 80 7.10 8.84 -19.58
CA ILE A 80 8.16 9.40 -20.42
C ILE A 80 9.39 9.69 -19.56
N ASN A 81 10.54 9.19 -20.00
CA ASN A 81 11.84 9.42 -19.37
C ASN A 81 12.46 10.76 -19.79
N GLU A 82 13.60 11.11 -19.20
CA GLU A 82 14.38 12.31 -19.55
C GLU A 82 14.79 12.36 -21.03
N ASP A 83 14.96 11.20 -21.67
CA ASP A 83 15.23 11.08 -23.12
C ASP A 83 14.01 11.32 -24.02
N GLY A 84 12.83 11.59 -23.43
CA GLY A 84 11.58 11.79 -24.19
C GLY A 84 10.95 10.51 -24.74
N LEU A 85 11.41 9.34 -24.28
CA LEU A 85 10.91 8.02 -24.67
C LEU A 85 10.11 7.37 -23.54
N CYS A 86 9.07 6.61 -23.89
CA CYS A 86 8.30 5.82 -22.94
C CYS A 86 9.11 4.65 -22.36
N SER A 87 9.07 4.45 -21.04
CA SER A 87 9.77 3.36 -20.34
C SER A 87 9.31 1.95 -20.75
N GLU A 88 8.06 1.80 -21.15
CA GLU A 88 7.47 0.48 -21.44
C GLU A 88 7.53 0.12 -22.92
N CYS A 89 7.22 1.08 -23.80
CA CYS A 89 7.08 0.82 -25.23
C CYS A 89 8.16 1.45 -26.10
N GLY A 90 9.02 2.32 -25.53
CA GLY A 90 10.10 3.00 -26.24
C GLY A 90 9.65 4.04 -27.28
N LYS A 91 8.34 4.30 -27.42
CA LYS A 91 7.83 5.32 -28.34
C LYS A 91 8.20 6.73 -27.86
N PRO A 92 8.52 7.65 -28.77
CA PRO A 92 8.74 9.05 -28.43
C PRO A 92 7.44 9.72 -27.98
N TYR A 93 7.53 10.65 -27.04
CA TYR A 93 6.41 11.47 -26.62
C TYR A 93 5.96 12.39 -27.76
N SER A 94 4.68 12.33 -28.13
CA SER A 94 4.08 13.10 -29.22
C SER A 94 3.07 14.16 -28.75
N GLY A 95 2.91 14.32 -27.43
CA GLY A 95 1.98 15.29 -26.84
C GLY A 95 2.53 16.73 -26.84
N LYS A 96 1.63 17.71 -27.00
CA LYS A 96 1.93 19.13 -26.71
C LYS A 96 1.97 19.34 -25.20
N ALA A 97 2.99 20.02 -24.70
CA ALA A 97 2.91 20.69 -23.41
C ALA A 97 1.96 21.88 -23.59
N GLU A 98 0.83 21.86 -22.89
CA GLU A 98 -0.07 23.01 -22.72
C GLU A 98 -0.01 23.47 -21.26
#